data_AF-A0A920N7V9-F1
#
_entry.id   AF-A0A920N7V9-F1
#
_cell.length_a   1.000
_cell.length_b   1.000
_cell.length_c   1.000
_cell.angle_alpha   90.00
_cell.angle_beta   90.00
_cell.angle_gamma   90.00
#
_symmetry.space_group_name_H-M   'P 1'
#
loop_
_entity.id
_entity.type
_entity.pdbx_description
1 polymer ?
#
loop_
_entity_poly.entity_id
_entity_poly.type
_entity_poly.pdbx_seq_one_letter_code
_entity_poly.pdbx_strand_id
1 'polypeptide(L)'
;METGQPLHAFVFDKLADGRIVVREATAGEQLEAINHTTYKLTPGMCVIADAEKPVALGGVMGGVDTEITATTTNVLIETAEFAPLSIRNTARSLSLFSDSSFRFERGIDPHGLDITSRRCCELILELAGGELSTG
;
A
#
# COMPACT_ATOMS: atom_id res chain seq x y z
N MET A 1 8.12 8.90 -13.77
CA MET A 1 7.72 7.48 -13.62
C MET A 1 6.84 7.11 -14.81
N GLU A 2 6.85 5.83 -15.21
CA GLU A 2 6.25 5.31 -16.45
C GLU A 2 4.75 5.56 -16.57
N THR A 3 3.95 5.15 -15.57
CA THR A 3 2.48 5.19 -15.65
C THR A 3 1.83 6.28 -14.78
N GLY A 4 2.60 6.92 -13.90
CA GLY A 4 2.07 7.88 -12.91
C GLY A 4 1.28 7.25 -11.76
N GLN A 5 0.92 5.96 -11.85
CA GLN A 5 0.22 5.21 -10.82
C GLN A 5 1.15 4.90 -9.63
N PRO A 6 0.78 5.26 -8.39
CA PRO A 6 1.47 4.76 -7.21
C PRO A 6 1.29 3.25 -7.04
N LEU A 7 2.38 2.57 -6.66
CA LEU A 7 2.46 1.14 -6.42
C LEU A 7 2.97 0.90 -5.01
N HIS A 8 2.52 -0.20 -4.40
CA HIS A 8 3.08 -0.71 -3.16
C HIS A 8 3.39 -2.20 -3.29
N ALA A 9 4.41 -2.67 -2.59
CA ALA A 9 4.77 -4.09 -2.55
C ALA A 9 4.83 -4.53 -1.09
N PHE A 10 4.07 -5.55 -0.75
CA PHE A 10 4.06 -6.17 0.57
C PHE A 10 4.88 -7.46 0.53
N VAL A 11 5.61 -7.76 1.61
CA VAL A 11 6.12 -9.13 1.83
C VAL A 11 4.93 -10.04 2.10
N PHE A 12 4.59 -10.91 1.14
CA PHE A 12 3.40 -11.76 1.22
C PHE A 12 3.44 -12.70 2.42
N ASP A 13 4.62 -13.25 2.73
CA ASP A 13 4.82 -14.18 3.85
C ASP A 13 4.57 -13.57 5.23
N LYS A 14 4.45 -12.24 5.31
CA LYS A 14 4.19 -11.51 6.56
C LYS A 14 2.72 -11.11 6.73
N LEU A 15 1.87 -11.35 5.74
CA LEU A 15 0.44 -11.07 5.81
C LEU A 15 -0.27 -12.20 6.56
N ALA A 16 -0.91 -11.89 7.68
CA ALA A 16 -1.70 -12.88 8.41
C ALA A 16 -2.82 -13.44 7.50
N ASP A 17 -2.94 -14.77 7.47
CA ASP A 17 -3.87 -15.52 6.61
C ASP A 17 -3.68 -15.28 5.09
N GLY A 18 -2.52 -14.74 4.67
CA GLY A 18 -2.18 -14.54 3.26
C GLY A 18 -3.15 -13.64 2.49
N ARG A 19 -3.85 -12.72 3.19
CA ARG A 19 -4.89 -11.88 2.59
C ARG A 19 -4.79 -10.42 3.01
N ILE A 20 -5.38 -9.57 2.18
CA ILE A 20 -5.57 -8.15 2.45
C ILE A 20 -7.04 -7.86 2.72
N VAL A 21 -7.29 -7.01 3.71
CA VAL A 21 -8.60 -6.46 4.08
C VAL A 21 -8.50 -4.93 4.01
N VAL A 22 -9.13 -4.34 3.00
CA VAL A 22 -9.26 -2.88 2.89
C VAL A 22 -10.46 -2.44 3.70
N ARG A 23 -10.25 -1.56 4.67
CA ARG A 23 -11.31 -1.11 5.57
C ARG A 23 -11.00 0.27 6.17
N GLU A 24 -11.96 0.80 6.90
CA GLU A 24 -11.73 1.96 7.76
C GLU A 24 -10.95 1.56 9.02
N ALA A 25 -10.10 2.47 9.52
CA ALA A 25 -9.41 2.30 10.78
C ALA A 25 -10.38 2.29 11.95
N THR A 26 -10.11 1.45 12.94
CA THR A 26 -10.84 1.48 14.22
C THR A 26 -10.20 2.47 15.18
N ALA A 27 -10.98 3.02 16.12
CA ALA A 27 -10.48 4.05 17.02
C ALA A 27 -9.37 3.51 17.95
N GLY A 28 -8.20 4.13 17.88
CA GLY A 28 -7.05 3.75 18.70
C GLY A 28 -6.19 2.64 18.12
N GLU A 29 -6.48 2.18 16.89
CA GLU A 29 -5.54 1.36 16.12
C GLU A 29 -4.19 2.07 15.98
N GLN A 30 -3.13 1.29 15.86
CA GLN A 30 -1.77 1.80 15.69
C GLN A 30 -1.14 1.17 14.48
N LEU A 31 -0.36 1.97 13.76
CA LEU A 31 0.47 1.52 12.66
C LEU A 31 1.86 2.12 12.81
N GLU A 32 2.89 1.28 12.85
CA GLU A 32 4.26 1.71 12.65
C GLU A 32 4.55 1.81 11.16
N ALA A 33 4.75 3.03 10.67
CA ALA A 33 5.05 3.27 9.27
C ALA A 33 6.55 3.06 8.98
N ILE A 34 6.91 2.93 7.70
CA ILE A 34 8.31 2.73 7.24
C ILE A 34 9.28 3.87 7.64
N ASN A 35 8.78 5.00 8.13
CA ASN A 35 9.60 6.05 8.72
C ASN A 35 9.90 5.80 10.23
N HIS A 36 9.62 4.60 10.73
CA HIS A 36 9.78 4.18 12.12
C HIS A 36 9.04 5.05 13.14
N THR A 37 7.92 5.65 12.71
CA THR A 37 7.02 6.41 13.57
C THR A 37 5.71 5.65 13.71
N THR A 38 5.25 5.48 14.95
CA THR A 38 3.94 4.90 15.25
C THR A 38 2.86 5.97 15.21
N TYR A 39 1.86 5.76 14.36
CA TYR A 39 0.70 6.63 14.21
C TYR A 39 -0.52 6.00 14.89
N LYS A 40 -1.25 6.81 15.64
CA LYS A 40 -2.59 6.44 16.13
C LYS A 40 -3.61 6.74 15.04
N LEU A 41 -4.34 5.71 14.67
CA LEU A 41 -5.35 5.77 13.62
C LEU A 41 -6.70 6.12 14.22
N THR A 42 -7.48 6.86 13.44
CA THR A 42 -8.82 7.29 13.81
C THR A 42 -9.82 6.88 12.73
N PRO A 43 -11.10 6.69 13.08
CA PRO A 43 -12.16 6.52 12.09
C PRO A 43 -12.11 7.61 11.01
N GLY A 44 -12.41 7.22 9.77
CA GLY A 44 -12.30 8.00 8.55
C GLY A 44 -10.98 7.80 7.78
N MET A 45 -9.97 7.17 8.38
CA MET A 45 -8.73 6.80 7.70
C MET A 45 -8.90 5.44 7.00
N CYS A 46 -8.57 5.37 5.71
CA CYS A 46 -8.51 4.11 4.98
C CYS A 46 -7.24 3.36 5.33
N VAL A 47 -7.37 2.10 5.75
CA VAL A 47 -6.25 1.22 6.04
C VAL A 47 -6.28 0.00 5.14
N ILE A 48 -5.08 -0.47 4.85
CA ILE A 48 -4.85 -1.79 4.28
C ILE A 48 -4.42 -2.65 5.45
N ALA A 49 -5.21 -3.64 5.78
CA ALA A 49 -4.96 -4.56 6.88
C ALA A 49 -4.73 -5.97 6.35
N ASP A 50 -4.09 -6.82 7.16
CA ASP A 50 -4.19 -8.26 6.98
C ASP A 50 -5.39 -8.80 7.79
N ALA A 51 -5.42 -10.11 8.09
CA ALA A 51 -6.48 -10.71 8.90
C ALA A 51 -6.53 -10.21 10.35
N GLU A 52 -5.47 -9.59 10.87
CA GLU A 52 -5.31 -9.26 12.29
C GLU A 52 -5.16 -7.75 12.54
N LYS A 53 -4.41 -7.03 11.70
CA LYS A 53 -3.96 -5.67 11.98
C LYS A 53 -3.74 -4.82 10.72
N PRO A 54 -3.74 -3.48 10.83
CA PRO A 54 -3.33 -2.60 9.73
C PRO A 54 -1.84 -2.84 9.39
N VAL A 55 -1.56 -2.92 8.09
CA VAL A 55 -0.21 -3.06 7.52
C VAL A 55 0.18 -1.85 6.66
N ALA A 56 -0.75 -0.98 6.29
CA ALA A 56 -0.47 0.31 5.66
C ALA A 56 -1.62 1.31 5.82
N LEU A 57 -1.31 2.60 5.67
CA LEU A 57 -2.27 3.65 5.42
C LEU A 57 -2.51 3.76 3.92
N GLY A 58 -3.73 3.41 3.49
CA GLY A 58 -4.10 3.35 2.07
C GLY A 58 -3.73 4.64 1.36
N GLY A 59 -2.93 4.54 0.30
CA GLY A 59 -2.47 5.67 -0.53
C GLY A 59 -1.53 6.68 0.13
N VAL A 60 -1.23 6.56 1.42
CA VAL A 60 -0.38 7.53 2.15
C VAL A 60 1.00 6.96 2.46
N MET A 61 1.07 5.84 3.17
CA MET A 61 2.33 5.29 3.68
C MET A 61 2.21 3.79 3.99
N GLY A 62 3.24 3.01 3.62
CA GLY A 62 3.37 1.61 4.01
C GLY A 62 3.74 1.43 5.48
N GLY A 63 3.38 0.28 6.04
CA GLY A 63 3.83 -0.17 7.35
C GLY A 63 5.20 -0.86 7.31
N VAL A 64 5.93 -0.81 8.42
CA VAL A 64 7.25 -1.42 8.53
C VAL A 64 7.19 -2.96 8.53
N ASP A 65 6.09 -3.51 9.06
CA ASP A 65 5.94 -4.96 9.23
C ASP A 65 6.06 -5.68 7.89
N THR A 66 5.47 -5.13 6.84
CA THR A 66 5.41 -5.72 5.50
C THR A 66 6.43 -5.13 4.53
N GLU A 67 7.43 -4.39 5.01
CA GLU A 67 8.47 -3.80 4.19
C GLU A 67 9.36 -4.85 3.52
N ILE A 68 9.66 -4.62 2.23
CA ILE A 68 10.55 -5.45 1.43
C ILE A 68 11.98 -5.32 1.94
N THR A 69 12.59 -6.46 2.26
CA THR A 69 14.00 -6.58 2.65
C THR A 69 14.79 -7.42 1.64
N ALA A 70 16.12 -7.46 1.77
CA ALA A 70 16.99 -8.27 0.90
C ALA A 70 16.72 -9.79 0.95
N THR A 71 16.00 -10.28 1.97
CA THR A 71 15.65 -11.70 2.12
C THR A 71 14.23 -12.01 1.65
N THR A 72 13.52 -11.03 1.08
CA THR A 72 12.14 -11.21 0.61
C THR A 72 12.13 -12.14 -0.60
N THR A 73 11.19 -13.08 -0.60
CA THR A 73 11.00 -14.04 -1.70
C THR A 73 9.63 -13.89 -2.35
N ASN A 74 8.57 -13.84 -1.54
CA ASN A 74 7.21 -13.67 -2.03
C ASN A 74 6.72 -12.23 -1.81
N VAL A 75 6.27 -11.60 -2.90
CA VAL A 75 5.75 -10.22 -2.88
C VAL A 75 4.32 -10.16 -3.40
N LEU A 76 3.50 -9.36 -2.73
CA LEU A 76 2.18 -8.97 -3.20
C LEU A 76 2.24 -7.54 -3.72
N ILE A 77 1.88 -7.34 -4.98
CA ILE A 77 1.85 -6.02 -5.61
C ILE A 77 0.46 -5.41 -5.47
N GLU A 78 0.40 -4.22 -4.92
CA GLU A 78 -0.81 -3.43 -4.79
C GLU A 78 -0.87 -2.33 -5.85
N THR A 79 -1.98 -2.33 -6.57
CA THR A 79 -2.40 -1.22 -7.43
C THR A 79 -3.83 -0.86 -7.07
N ALA A 80 -4.04 0.34 -6.54
CA ALA A 80 -5.34 0.75 -6.01
C ALA A 80 -5.69 2.18 -6.40
N GLU A 81 -6.97 2.48 -6.29
CA GLU A 81 -7.50 3.84 -6.26
C GLU A 81 -8.10 4.11 -4.88
N PHE A 82 -7.79 5.28 -4.34
CA PHE A 82 -8.34 5.75 -3.08
C PHE A 82 -9.08 7.07 -3.28
N ALA A 83 -10.11 7.30 -2.49
CA ALA A 83 -10.86 8.55 -2.53
C ALA A 83 -9.93 9.75 -2.23
N PRO A 84 -9.76 10.71 -3.16
CA PRO A 84 -8.79 11.80 -3.02
C PRO A 84 -8.93 12.62 -1.74
N LEU A 85 -10.18 12.86 -1.32
CA LEU A 85 -10.47 13.58 -0.06
C LEU A 85 -10.04 12.78 1.18
N SER A 86 -10.23 11.47 1.18
CA SER A 86 -9.82 10.60 2.30
C SER A 86 -8.29 10.61 2.45
N ILE A 87 -7.56 10.50 1.33
CA ILE A 87 -6.10 10.59 1.30
C ILE A 87 -5.63 11.95 1.83
N ARG A 88 -6.18 13.05 1.28
CA ARG A 88 -5.82 14.40 1.70
C ARG A 88 -6.03 14.62 3.20
N ASN A 89 -7.17 14.18 3.72
CA ASN A 89 -7.50 14.35 5.13
C ASN A 89 -6.56 13.52 6.01
N THR A 90 -6.29 12.27 5.64
CA THR A 90 -5.39 11.38 6.37
C THR A 90 -3.95 11.92 6.38
N ALA A 91 -3.43 12.28 5.21
CA ALA A 91 -2.10 12.88 5.04
C ALA A 91 -1.92 14.13 5.91
N ARG A 92 -2.90 15.04 5.91
CA ARG A 92 -2.85 16.26 6.73
C ARG A 92 -2.99 15.98 8.23
N SER A 93 -3.93 15.12 8.62
CA SER A 93 -4.13 14.79 10.04
C SER A 93 -2.91 14.15 10.69
N LEU A 94 -2.16 13.35 9.92
CA LEU A 94 -0.94 12.68 10.40
C LEU A 94 0.34 13.45 10.05
N SER A 95 0.23 14.59 9.36
CA SER A 95 1.37 15.34 8.79
C SER A 95 2.31 14.45 7.95
N LEU A 96 1.73 13.51 7.21
CA LEU A 96 2.39 12.53 6.35
C LEU A 96 2.14 12.88 4.88
N PHE A 97 3.15 13.42 4.21
CA PHE A 97 3.08 13.76 2.79
C PHE A 97 4.09 12.92 2.02
N SER A 98 3.61 12.20 1.01
CA SER A 98 4.45 11.38 0.12
C SER A 98 4.12 11.70 -1.34
N ASP A 99 5.02 11.33 -2.26
CA ASP A 99 4.74 11.41 -3.69
C ASP A 99 3.48 10.61 -4.08
N SER A 100 3.23 9.52 -3.35
CA SER A 100 2.01 8.70 -3.50
C SER A 100 0.77 9.49 -3.10
N SER A 101 0.74 10.04 -1.88
CA SER A 101 -0.43 10.79 -1.40
C SER A 101 -0.72 12.00 -2.29
N PHE A 102 0.33 12.71 -2.73
CA PHE A 102 0.22 13.84 -3.64
C PHE A 102 -0.48 13.51 -4.97
N ARG A 103 -0.23 12.31 -5.51
CA ARG A 103 -0.86 11.85 -6.75
C ARG A 103 -2.31 11.43 -6.52
N PHE A 104 -2.57 10.62 -5.50
CA PHE A 104 -3.94 10.21 -5.17
C PHE A 104 -4.86 11.39 -4.84
N GLU A 105 -4.34 12.45 -4.20
CA GLU A 105 -5.10 13.69 -3.95
C GLU A 105 -5.61 14.39 -5.22
N ARG A 106 -5.00 14.13 -6.38
CA ARG A 106 -5.38 14.71 -7.69
C ARG A 106 -6.19 13.76 -8.55
N GLY A 107 -6.47 12.56 -8.05
CA GLY A 107 -7.04 11.48 -8.83
C GLY A 107 -6.00 10.80 -9.70
N ILE A 108 -6.26 9.53 -10.00
CA ILE A 108 -5.49 8.69 -10.90
C ILE A 108 -6.43 8.14 -11.98
N ASP A 109 -5.88 7.60 -13.07
CA ASP A 109 -6.70 6.94 -14.08
C ASP A 109 -7.06 5.51 -13.63
N PRO A 110 -8.33 5.21 -13.30
CA PRO A 110 -8.74 3.90 -12.84
C PRO A 110 -8.61 2.82 -13.92
N HIS A 111 -8.61 3.19 -15.20
CA HIS A 111 -8.48 2.22 -16.30
C HIS A 111 -7.06 1.66 -16.41
N GLY A 112 -6.06 2.36 -15.83
CA GLY A 112 -4.66 1.96 -15.86
C GLY A 112 -4.22 1.01 -14.76
N LEU A 113 -5.09 0.69 -13.78
CA LEU A 113 -4.69 -0.08 -12.58
C LEU A 113 -4.18 -1.48 -12.93
N ASP A 114 -4.99 -2.28 -13.64
CA ASP A 114 -4.66 -3.67 -13.98
C ASP A 114 -3.40 -3.74 -14.87
N ILE A 115 -3.32 -2.90 -15.91
CA ILE A 115 -2.16 -2.83 -16.81
C ILE A 115 -0.90 -2.44 -16.04
N THR A 116 -1.00 -1.48 -15.11
CA THR A 116 0.17 -1.08 -14.31
C THR A 116 0.61 -2.23 -13.39
N SER A 117 -0.33 -2.97 -12.78
CA SER A 117 0.03 -4.11 -11.93
C SER A 117 0.81 -5.16 -12.71
N ARG A 118 0.34 -5.50 -13.91
CA ARG A 118 0.99 -6.48 -14.80
C ARG A 118 2.33 -5.98 -15.27
N ARG A 119 2.42 -4.69 -15.62
CA ARG A 119 3.69 -4.07 -16.02
C ARG A 119 4.73 -4.13 -14.91
N CYS A 120 4.31 -3.93 -13.65
CA CYS A 120 5.19 -4.09 -12.50
C CYS A 120 5.66 -5.54 -12.34
N CYS A 121 4.75 -6.52 -12.44
CA CYS A 121 5.09 -7.93 -12.38
C CYS A 121 6.04 -8.36 -13.51
N GLU A 122 5.81 -7.91 -14.76
CA GLU A 122 6.70 -8.16 -15.89
C GLU A 122 8.12 -7.68 -15.60
N LEU A 123 8.26 -6.45 -15.10
CA LEU A 123 9.56 -5.88 -14.75
C LEU A 123 10.25 -6.64 -13.62
N ILE A 124 9.49 -7.12 -12.61
CA ILE A 124 10.05 -7.96 -11.55
C ILE A 124 10.58 -9.28 -12.14
N LEU A 125 9.81 -9.94 -13.00
CA LEU A 125 10.26 -11.19 -13.65
C LEU A 125 11.49 -10.98 -14.53
N GLU A 126 11.55 -9.88 -15.27
CA GLU A 126 12.67 -9.56 -16.15
C GLU A 126 13.96 -9.25 -15.37
N LEU A 127 13.84 -8.52 -14.25
CA LEU A 127 15.00 -7.96 -13.53
C LEU A 127 15.43 -8.81 -12.33
N ALA A 128 14.47 -9.40 -11.61
CA ALA A 128 14.70 -10.17 -10.38
C ALA A 128 14.40 -11.67 -10.55
N GLY A 129 13.72 -12.06 -11.63
CA GLY A 129 13.28 -13.44 -11.85
C GLY A 129 12.07 -13.81 -10.99
N GLY A 130 11.92 -15.11 -10.71
CA GLY A 130 10.82 -15.67 -9.94
C GLY A 130 9.66 -16.16 -10.82
N GLU A 131 8.50 -16.36 -10.20
CA GLU A 131 7.30 -16.88 -10.84
C GLU A 131 6.10 -15.99 -10.51
N LEU A 132 5.27 -15.71 -11.51
CA LEU A 132 4.02 -14.98 -11.30
C LEU A 132 2.93 -15.95 -10.85
N SER A 133 2.38 -15.72 -9.66
CA SER A 133 1.21 -16.46 -9.18
C SER A 133 -0.02 -16.15 -10.04
N THR A 134 -0.88 -17.14 -10.24
CA THR A 134 -2.15 -16.99 -10.97
C THR A 134 -3.27 -16.35 -10.15
N GLY A 135 -3.04 -16.14 -8.85
CA GLY A 135 -4.07 -15.73 -7.90
C GLY A 135 -4.75 -16.93 -7.26
#